data_AF-A0A8G1VN63-F1
#
_entry.id   AF-A0A8G1VN63-F1
#
_cell.length_a   1.000
_cell.length_b   1.000
_cell.length_c   1.000
_cell.angle_alpha   90.00
_cell.angle_beta   90.00
_cell.angle_gamma   90.00
#
_symmetry.space_group_name_H-M   'P 1'
#
loop_
_entity.id
_entity.type
_entity.pdbx_description
1 polymer ?
#
loop_
_entity_poly.entity_id
_entity_poly.type
_entity_poly.pdbx_seq_one_letter_code
_entity_poly.pdbx_strand_id
1 'polypeptide(L)'
;MSGFEWQDQRGIEGTGFVRALRSRLTAHLPGMLPDLKRMVEAAIMEELNTPETDGMRAVTKVNCFVFFGEQLAQNPEFTAAALEFPQTVIFASEILRITPSFLRHSVASLVTERHRAVKTLMRYLEPVVNQRLAMRAVGSTENVPVDCMQWLIETSPRKTQWTTARMVGEIIAVWFGSVHQLAMTATYAIEDLCLHEEYVHPLREEINRIAPEGLCPELAAMPLLDSFLRETVRCTNSDAITVRRKALTPFTFSDGVRVDRGDWVCIPQRAMMRDPARYSHAQQFDGFRFARANKLLALNEGCADVPEVAPLQLTDVDVNWPIWGLGNTAWWSRQVLRDHSVEVDDGVHSSGMGVQTGGPSGSSVAYVAVQCCPPHWDGGGVSTPADGSPTLVRRA
;
A
#
# COMPACT_ATOMS: atom_id res chain seq x y z
N MET A 1 -2.00 6.16 23.84
CA MET A 1 -2.87 6.92 22.91
C MET A 1 -4.16 6.14 22.78
N SER A 2 -5.33 6.73 22.99
CA SER A 2 -6.63 6.04 22.98
C SER A 2 -7.58 6.74 22.00
N GLY A 3 -7.56 6.32 20.73
CA GLY A 3 -8.25 7.02 19.65
C GLY A 3 -8.87 6.08 18.62
N PHE A 4 -10.17 6.26 18.37
CA PHE A 4 -10.94 5.66 17.27
C PHE A 4 -10.69 4.14 17.04
N GLU A 5 -10.67 3.36 18.13
CA GLU A 5 -10.38 1.92 18.05
C GLU A 5 -11.50 1.11 17.42
N TRP A 6 -11.37 0.93 16.10
CA TRP A 6 -12.08 -0.03 15.28
C TRP A 6 -11.14 -1.21 14.93
N GLN A 7 -10.69 -1.96 15.95
CA GLN A 7 -11.16 -3.34 16.19
C GLN A 7 -11.54 -4.19 14.93
N ASP A 8 -11.27 -5.52 14.85
CA ASP A 8 -11.72 -6.43 13.74
C ASP A 8 -12.76 -7.58 14.07
N GLN A 9 -14.00 -7.50 13.54
CA GLN A 9 -15.06 -8.57 13.56
C GLN A 9 -14.83 -9.56 12.41
N ARG A 10 -13.96 -9.23 11.44
CA ARG A 10 -13.46 -10.16 10.41
C ARG A 10 -12.31 -11.04 10.97
N GLY A 11 -12.41 -11.32 12.27
CA GLY A 11 -11.42 -12.03 13.05
C GLY A 11 -11.00 -13.34 12.38
N ILE A 12 -9.71 -13.65 12.50
CA ILE A 12 -9.03 -14.78 11.86
C ILE A 12 -8.89 -14.63 10.34
N GLU A 13 -9.90 -14.24 9.57
CA GLU A 13 -9.83 -14.21 8.10
C GLU A 13 -8.77 -13.25 7.55
N GLY A 14 -8.64 -12.04 8.11
CA GLY A 14 -7.63 -11.06 7.66
C GLY A 14 -6.18 -11.50 7.90
N THR A 15 -5.94 -12.45 8.81
CA THR A 15 -4.58 -12.87 9.20
C THR A 15 -3.84 -13.63 8.09
N GLY A 16 -4.57 -14.25 7.16
CA GLY A 16 -3.99 -15.04 6.08
C GLY A 16 -3.16 -14.19 5.13
N PHE A 17 -3.77 -13.15 4.56
CA PHE A 17 -3.13 -12.19 3.64
C PHE A 17 -1.85 -11.58 4.20
N VAL A 18 -1.91 -11.12 5.46
CA VAL A 18 -0.76 -10.53 6.15
C VAL A 18 0.38 -11.54 6.27
N ARG A 19 0.07 -12.81 6.57
CA ARG A 19 1.07 -13.90 6.63
C ARG A 19 1.63 -14.26 5.26
N ALA A 20 0.81 -14.25 4.20
CA ALA A 20 1.28 -14.48 2.83
C ALA A 20 2.28 -13.40 2.40
N LEU A 21 1.94 -12.12 2.55
CA LEU A 21 2.77 -11.02 2.05
C LEU A 21 3.94 -10.64 2.96
N ARG A 22 3.77 -10.63 4.29
CA ARG A 22 4.83 -10.20 5.22
C ARG A 22 5.71 -11.32 5.77
N SER A 23 5.33 -12.58 5.56
CA SER A 23 6.09 -13.74 6.06
C SER A 23 6.45 -14.75 4.96
N ARG A 24 5.55 -15.09 4.03
CA ARG A 24 5.92 -15.98 2.93
C ARG A 24 6.73 -15.25 1.85
N LEU A 25 6.20 -14.18 1.25
CA LEU A 25 6.91 -13.42 0.20
C LEU A 25 8.28 -12.93 0.69
N THR A 26 8.37 -12.25 1.83
CA THR A 26 9.64 -11.75 2.37
C THR A 26 10.68 -12.86 2.62
N ALA A 27 10.26 -14.08 2.99
CA ALA A 27 11.17 -15.20 3.22
C ALA A 27 11.63 -15.90 1.93
N HIS A 28 10.85 -15.83 0.84
CA HIS A 28 11.22 -16.44 -0.45
C HIS A 28 11.87 -15.42 -1.41
N LEU A 29 11.67 -14.12 -1.18
CA LEU A 29 12.20 -13.04 -2.02
C LEU A 29 13.70 -13.20 -2.36
N PRO A 30 14.62 -13.54 -1.43
CA PRO A 30 16.03 -13.76 -1.78
C PRO A 30 16.25 -14.84 -2.85
N GLY A 31 15.44 -15.90 -2.85
CA GLY A 31 15.47 -16.96 -3.87
C GLY A 31 14.81 -16.56 -5.20
N MET A 32 13.95 -15.54 -5.20
CA MET A 32 13.31 -15.00 -6.40
C MET A 32 14.13 -13.89 -7.08
N LEU A 33 15.14 -13.32 -6.41
CA LEU A 33 15.97 -12.22 -6.95
C LEU A 33 16.60 -12.51 -8.32
N PRO A 34 17.12 -13.71 -8.64
CA PRO A 34 17.74 -13.97 -9.95
C PRO A 34 16.74 -13.91 -11.10
N ASP A 35 15.53 -14.46 -10.91
CA ASP A 35 14.46 -14.40 -11.92
C ASP A 35 13.82 -13.02 -11.99
N LEU A 36 13.69 -12.32 -10.85
CA LEU A 36 13.28 -10.91 -10.83
C LEU A 36 14.27 -10.04 -11.59
N LYS A 37 15.59 -10.27 -11.47
CA LYS A 37 16.61 -9.58 -12.27
C LYS A 37 16.35 -9.78 -13.76
N ARG A 38 16.32 -11.04 -14.20
CA ARG A 38 16.05 -11.47 -15.58
C ARG A 38 14.78 -10.83 -16.14
N MET A 39 13.70 -10.78 -15.36
CA MET A 39 12.42 -10.23 -15.80
C MET A 39 12.37 -8.70 -15.79
N VAL A 40 13.03 -8.03 -14.85
CA VAL A 40 13.15 -6.55 -14.85
C VAL A 40 14.01 -6.11 -16.03
N GLU A 41 15.16 -6.75 -16.26
CA GLU A 41 16.03 -6.47 -17.42
C GLU A 41 15.29 -6.71 -18.74
N ALA A 42 14.60 -7.85 -18.89
CA ALA A 42 13.82 -8.14 -20.10
C ALA A 42 12.67 -7.15 -20.31
N ALA A 43 11.91 -6.80 -19.27
CA ALA A 43 10.78 -5.87 -19.38
C ALA A 43 11.24 -4.45 -19.71
N ILE A 44 12.32 -3.94 -19.08
CA ILE A 44 12.90 -2.64 -19.40
C ILE A 44 13.41 -2.62 -20.85
N MET A 45 14.14 -3.65 -21.27
CA MET A 45 14.62 -3.76 -22.65
C MET A 45 13.48 -3.87 -23.67
N GLU A 46 12.34 -4.45 -23.31
CA GLU A 46 11.15 -4.48 -24.18
C GLU A 46 10.53 -3.09 -24.33
N GLU A 47 10.17 -2.41 -23.23
CA GLU A 47 9.52 -1.09 -23.31
C GLU A 47 10.44 -0.02 -23.93
N LEU A 48 11.77 -0.10 -23.75
CA LEU A 48 12.76 0.77 -24.41
C LEU A 48 12.82 0.57 -25.94
N ASN A 49 12.38 -0.57 -26.45
CA ASN A 49 12.25 -0.82 -27.89
C ASN A 49 10.83 -0.53 -28.43
N THR A 50 9.88 -0.14 -27.58
CA THR A 50 8.55 0.30 -28.01
C THR A 50 8.52 1.81 -28.26
N PRO A 51 7.76 2.31 -29.26
CA PRO A 51 7.64 3.74 -29.53
C PRO A 51 6.76 4.50 -28.52
N GLU A 52 6.09 3.78 -27.61
CA GLU A 52 5.24 4.31 -26.54
C GLU A 52 5.56 3.56 -25.24
N THR A 53 6.67 3.95 -24.62
CA THR A 53 7.21 3.34 -23.39
C THR A 53 6.25 3.51 -22.22
N ASP A 54 5.69 2.41 -21.71
CA ASP A 54 4.77 2.41 -20.57
C ASP A 54 5.42 1.76 -19.34
N GLY A 55 5.83 2.60 -18.37
CA GLY A 55 6.38 2.14 -17.10
C GLY A 55 5.42 1.26 -16.29
N MET A 56 4.09 1.45 -16.43
CA MET A 56 3.10 0.57 -15.81
C MET A 56 3.13 -0.82 -16.43
N ARG A 57 3.39 -0.95 -17.73
CA ARG A 57 3.47 -2.25 -18.42
C ARG A 57 4.65 -3.09 -17.92
N ALA A 58 5.84 -2.49 -17.81
CA ALA A 58 7.02 -3.16 -17.27
C ALA A 58 6.80 -3.66 -15.83
N VAL A 59 6.34 -2.78 -14.93
CA VAL A 59 6.08 -3.14 -13.52
C VAL A 59 4.96 -4.18 -13.42
N THR A 60 3.93 -4.10 -14.26
CA THR A 60 2.83 -5.08 -14.27
C THR A 60 3.31 -6.47 -14.71
N LYS A 61 4.18 -6.57 -15.73
CA LYS A 61 4.79 -7.85 -16.15
C LYS A 61 5.60 -8.50 -15.04
N VAL A 62 6.44 -7.73 -14.35
CA VAL A 62 7.27 -8.22 -13.23
C VAL A 62 6.41 -8.61 -12.03
N ASN A 63 5.42 -7.80 -11.66
CA ASN A 63 4.50 -8.12 -10.56
C ASN A 63 3.63 -9.36 -10.87
N CYS A 64 3.25 -9.58 -12.14
CA CYS A 64 2.51 -10.78 -12.56
C CYS A 64 3.28 -12.07 -12.25
N PHE A 65 4.60 -12.09 -12.43
CA PHE A 65 5.43 -13.25 -12.09
C PHE A 65 5.40 -13.55 -10.59
N VAL A 66 5.58 -12.53 -9.74
CA VAL A 66 5.54 -12.68 -8.27
C VAL A 66 4.17 -13.17 -7.80
N PHE A 67 3.09 -12.71 -8.44
CA PHE A 67 1.72 -13.04 -8.02
C PHE A 67 1.18 -14.36 -8.56
N PHE A 68 1.48 -14.70 -9.82
CA PHE A 68 0.80 -15.76 -10.56
C PHE A 68 1.74 -16.82 -11.15
N GLY A 69 3.06 -16.63 -11.02
CA GLY A 69 4.08 -17.51 -11.59
C GLY A 69 4.33 -17.28 -13.08
N GLU A 70 5.45 -17.82 -13.57
CA GLU A 70 5.97 -17.56 -14.92
C GLU A 70 5.00 -17.93 -16.05
N GLN A 71 4.25 -19.03 -15.92
CA GLN A 71 3.30 -19.49 -16.96
C GLN A 71 2.18 -18.49 -17.25
N LEU A 72 1.69 -17.77 -16.23
CA LEU A 72 0.67 -16.74 -16.41
C LEU A 72 1.29 -15.39 -16.75
N ALA A 73 2.47 -15.07 -16.22
CA ALA A 73 3.21 -13.85 -16.56
C ALA A 73 3.71 -13.82 -18.03
N GLN A 74 3.92 -14.98 -18.66
CA GLN A 74 4.26 -15.09 -20.08
C GLN A 74 3.01 -15.11 -21.01
N ASN A 75 1.79 -15.11 -20.47
CA ASN A 75 0.57 -15.15 -21.28
C ASN A 75 0.11 -13.72 -21.66
N PRO A 76 0.04 -13.36 -22.95
CA PRO A 76 -0.28 -11.99 -23.37
C PRO A 76 -1.76 -11.60 -23.14
N GLU A 77 -2.71 -12.52 -23.23
CA GLU A 77 -4.13 -12.22 -22.96
C GLU A 77 -4.38 -12.00 -21.46
N PHE A 78 -3.72 -12.81 -20.61
CA PHE A 78 -3.78 -12.67 -19.16
C PHE A 78 -3.11 -11.38 -18.68
N THR A 79 -1.88 -11.09 -19.13
CA THR A 79 -1.14 -9.89 -18.72
C THR A 79 -1.79 -8.60 -19.21
N ALA A 80 -2.36 -8.58 -20.43
CA ALA A 80 -3.18 -7.46 -20.89
C ALA A 80 -4.39 -7.24 -19.98
N ALA A 81 -5.13 -8.30 -19.63
CA ALA A 81 -6.25 -8.19 -18.69
C ALA A 81 -5.81 -7.78 -17.26
N ALA A 82 -4.62 -8.18 -16.83
CA ALA A 82 -4.06 -7.81 -15.53
C ALA A 82 -3.67 -6.32 -15.45
N LEU A 83 -3.30 -5.70 -16.58
CA LEU A 83 -3.03 -4.27 -16.76
C LEU A 83 -4.33 -3.45 -16.94
N GLU A 84 -5.26 -3.94 -17.77
CA GLU A 84 -6.57 -3.31 -18.05
C GLU A 84 -7.44 -3.22 -16.78
N PHE A 85 -7.39 -4.25 -15.93
CA PHE A 85 -8.29 -4.39 -14.78
C PHE A 85 -8.17 -3.25 -13.74
N PRO A 86 -6.99 -2.89 -13.19
CA PRO A 86 -6.88 -1.80 -12.22
C PRO A 86 -7.35 -0.45 -12.75
N GLN A 87 -6.95 -0.10 -13.98
CA GLN A 87 -7.37 1.14 -14.65
C GLN A 87 -8.90 1.20 -14.80
N THR A 88 -9.49 0.10 -15.28
CA THR A 88 -10.94 -0.05 -15.46
C THR A 88 -11.70 0.04 -14.14
N VAL A 89 -11.19 -0.56 -13.05
CA VAL A 89 -11.81 -0.48 -11.72
C VAL A 89 -11.76 0.94 -11.17
N ILE A 90 -10.63 1.65 -11.29
CA ILE A 90 -10.48 3.02 -10.80
C ILE A 90 -11.44 3.94 -11.57
N PHE A 91 -11.42 3.92 -12.91
CA PHE A 91 -12.26 4.75 -13.76
C PHE A 91 -13.77 4.48 -13.55
N ALA A 92 -14.16 3.20 -13.47
CA ALA A 92 -15.54 2.84 -13.13
C ALA A 92 -15.93 3.32 -11.73
N SER A 93 -15.02 3.30 -10.75
CA SER A 93 -15.30 3.78 -9.39
C SER A 93 -15.58 5.29 -9.34
N GLU A 94 -14.96 6.09 -10.21
CA GLU A 94 -15.23 7.54 -10.34
C GLU A 94 -16.60 7.81 -10.97
N ILE A 95 -16.91 7.14 -12.07
CA ILE A 95 -18.21 7.33 -12.74
C ILE A 95 -19.35 6.84 -11.83
N LEU A 96 -19.19 5.69 -11.16
CA LEU A 96 -20.19 5.16 -10.22
C LEU A 96 -20.35 6.01 -8.94
N ARG A 97 -19.36 6.84 -8.61
CA ARG A 97 -19.37 7.83 -7.51
C ARG A 97 -20.50 8.84 -7.70
N ILE A 98 -20.61 9.39 -8.91
CA ILE A 98 -21.63 10.38 -9.32
C ILE A 98 -22.90 9.74 -9.91
N THR A 99 -22.86 8.47 -10.29
CA THR A 99 -24.01 7.77 -10.88
C THR A 99 -25.14 7.52 -9.85
N PRO A 100 -26.39 7.93 -10.13
CA PRO A 100 -27.57 7.61 -9.31
C PRO A 100 -27.74 6.12 -9.09
N SER A 101 -28.17 5.72 -7.89
CA SER A 101 -28.20 4.32 -7.43
C SER A 101 -28.85 3.34 -8.41
N PHE A 102 -29.96 3.73 -9.04
CA PHE A 102 -30.71 2.90 -9.98
C PHE A 102 -30.00 2.67 -11.33
N LEU A 103 -29.09 3.55 -11.74
CA LEU A 103 -28.30 3.40 -12.98
C LEU A 103 -26.99 2.62 -12.78
N ARG A 104 -26.53 2.45 -11.54
CA ARG A 104 -25.18 1.93 -11.24
C ARG A 104 -24.90 0.57 -11.87
N HIS A 105 -25.87 -0.34 -11.95
CA HIS A 105 -25.64 -1.65 -12.57
C HIS A 105 -25.39 -1.54 -14.09
N SER A 106 -26.24 -0.79 -14.80
CA SER A 106 -26.11 -0.55 -16.25
C SER A 106 -24.84 0.23 -16.59
N VAL A 107 -24.52 1.26 -15.81
CA VAL A 107 -23.31 2.07 -16.00
C VAL A 107 -22.05 1.27 -15.68
N ALA A 108 -22.03 0.49 -14.60
CA ALA A 108 -20.90 -0.39 -14.29
C ALA A 108 -20.65 -1.41 -15.42
N SER A 109 -21.74 -2.01 -15.95
CA SER A 109 -21.63 -2.96 -17.05
C SER A 109 -21.14 -2.31 -18.35
N LEU A 110 -21.53 -1.06 -18.63
CA LEU A 110 -21.05 -0.32 -19.81
C LEU A 110 -19.58 0.08 -19.67
N VAL A 111 -19.22 0.75 -18.57
CA VAL A 111 -17.89 1.36 -18.36
C VAL A 111 -16.78 0.30 -18.21
N THR A 112 -17.11 -0.92 -17.80
CA THR A 112 -16.12 -2.02 -17.63
C THR A 112 -16.07 -3.01 -18.80
N GLU A 113 -16.54 -2.62 -19.98
CA GLU A 113 -16.71 -3.49 -21.16
C GLU A 113 -17.44 -4.81 -20.84
N ARG A 114 -18.56 -4.71 -20.10
CA ARG A 114 -19.31 -5.85 -19.54
C ARG A 114 -18.45 -6.74 -18.63
N HIS A 115 -17.57 -6.12 -17.85
CA HIS A 115 -16.60 -6.77 -16.95
C HIS A 115 -15.55 -7.63 -17.69
N ARG A 116 -15.01 -7.14 -18.81
CA ARG A 116 -14.08 -7.87 -19.69
C ARG A 116 -12.81 -8.37 -18.98
N ALA A 117 -11.92 -7.46 -18.54
CA ALA A 117 -10.67 -7.85 -17.90
C ALA A 117 -10.84 -8.85 -16.74
N VAL A 118 -11.77 -8.58 -15.82
CA VAL A 118 -12.00 -9.46 -14.65
C VAL A 118 -12.57 -10.83 -15.04
N LYS A 119 -13.34 -10.94 -16.13
CA LYS A 119 -13.75 -12.25 -16.68
C LYS A 119 -12.56 -13.02 -17.24
N THR A 120 -11.63 -12.35 -17.93
CA THR A 120 -10.39 -12.98 -18.41
C THR A 120 -9.52 -13.44 -17.24
N LEU A 121 -9.35 -12.61 -16.20
CA LEU A 121 -8.63 -13.00 -14.98
C LEU A 121 -9.27 -14.22 -14.29
N MET A 122 -10.59 -14.21 -14.09
CA MET A 122 -11.33 -15.37 -13.54
C MET A 122 -11.12 -16.63 -14.39
N ARG A 123 -11.24 -16.52 -15.73
CA ARG A 123 -11.09 -17.65 -16.68
C ARG A 123 -9.73 -18.35 -16.58
N TYR A 124 -8.66 -17.62 -16.27
CA TYR A 124 -7.32 -18.17 -16.08
C TYR A 124 -7.03 -18.62 -14.64
N LEU A 125 -7.52 -17.89 -13.63
CA LEU A 125 -7.22 -18.16 -12.23
C LEU A 125 -8.09 -19.29 -11.65
N GLU A 126 -9.38 -19.42 -12.04
CA GLU A 126 -10.26 -20.46 -11.50
C GLU A 126 -9.72 -21.89 -11.71
N PRO A 127 -9.22 -22.31 -12.89
CA PRO A 127 -8.65 -23.65 -13.07
C PRO A 127 -7.42 -23.90 -12.17
N VAL A 128 -6.50 -22.92 -12.09
CA VAL A 128 -5.26 -23.02 -11.32
C VAL A 128 -5.54 -23.06 -9.82
N VAL A 129 -6.46 -22.21 -9.34
CA VAL A 129 -6.87 -22.19 -7.93
C VAL A 129 -7.66 -23.45 -7.55
N ASN A 130 -8.53 -23.97 -8.43
CA ASN A 130 -9.17 -25.28 -8.22
C ASN A 130 -8.14 -26.40 -8.05
N GLN A 131 -7.14 -26.48 -8.93
CA GLN A 131 -6.09 -27.49 -8.88
C GLN A 131 -5.29 -27.40 -7.56
N ARG A 132 -4.84 -26.21 -7.18
CA ARG A 132 -4.07 -25.97 -5.95
C ARG A 132 -4.88 -26.22 -4.68
N LEU A 133 -6.18 -25.90 -4.67
CA LEU A 133 -7.09 -26.25 -3.57
C LEU A 133 -7.28 -27.76 -3.44
N ALA A 134 -7.39 -28.50 -4.55
CA ALA A 134 -7.46 -29.96 -4.53
C ALA A 134 -6.15 -30.60 -4.01
N MET A 135 -5.00 -30.11 -4.46
CA MET A 135 -3.68 -30.54 -3.94
C MET A 135 -3.55 -30.31 -2.43
N ARG A 136 -3.99 -29.13 -1.94
CA ARG A 136 -4.04 -28.79 -0.50
C ARG A 136 -4.99 -29.70 0.29
N ALA A 137 -6.09 -30.15 -0.30
CA ALA A 137 -7.06 -31.05 0.35
C ALA A 137 -6.54 -32.49 0.48
N VAL A 138 -5.77 -32.98 -0.50
CA VAL A 138 -5.09 -34.29 -0.44
C VAL A 138 -3.80 -34.22 0.41
N GLY A 139 -3.30 -33.02 0.68
CA GLY A 139 -2.08 -32.80 1.48
C GLY A 139 -0.78 -33.01 0.71
N SER A 140 -0.82 -32.93 -0.64
CA SER A 140 0.39 -33.08 -1.45
C SER A 140 1.37 -31.92 -1.23
N THR A 141 2.65 -32.26 -1.14
CA THR A 141 3.79 -31.32 -1.09
C THR A 141 4.68 -31.43 -2.32
N GLU A 142 4.23 -32.11 -3.37
CA GLU A 142 4.97 -32.27 -4.63
C GLU A 142 4.79 -31.04 -5.51
N ASN A 143 5.91 -30.49 -6.02
CA ASN A 143 5.94 -29.35 -6.96
C ASN A 143 5.09 -28.12 -6.53
N VAL A 144 5.11 -27.78 -5.24
CA VAL A 144 4.40 -26.62 -4.68
C VAL A 144 4.91 -25.32 -5.32
N PRO A 145 4.06 -24.50 -5.98
CA PRO A 145 4.50 -23.27 -6.63
C PRO A 145 4.98 -22.20 -5.65
N VAL A 146 5.98 -21.42 -6.05
CA VAL A 146 6.58 -20.35 -5.24
C VAL A 146 6.09 -18.98 -5.74
N ASP A 147 4.82 -18.67 -5.43
CA ASP A 147 4.16 -17.43 -5.84
C ASP A 147 3.13 -16.95 -4.78
N CYS A 148 2.69 -15.69 -4.86
CA CYS A 148 1.72 -15.14 -3.90
C CYS A 148 0.38 -15.89 -3.91
N MET A 149 -0.10 -16.34 -5.08
CA MET A 149 -1.34 -17.11 -5.17
C MET A 149 -1.29 -18.40 -4.33
N GLN A 150 -0.17 -19.12 -4.33
CA GLN A 150 0.02 -20.30 -3.47
C GLN A 150 0.02 -19.91 -1.98
N TRP A 151 0.74 -18.85 -1.59
CA TRP A 151 0.79 -18.43 -0.18
C TRP A 151 -0.57 -17.92 0.33
N LEU A 152 -1.36 -17.26 -0.52
CA LEU A 152 -2.75 -16.88 -0.22
C LEU A 152 -3.63 -18.12 -0.02
N ILE A 153 -3.52 -19.11 -0.91
CA ILE A 153 -4.22 -20.40 -0.78
C ILE A 153 -3.82 -21.11 0.52
N GLU A 154 -2.52 -21.21 0.84
CA GLU A 154 -2.02 -21.84 2.06
C GLU A 154 -2.52 -21.20 3.35
N THR A 155 -2.56 -19.87 3.37
CA THR A 155 -2.87 -19.07 4.57
C THR A 155 -4.36 -18.82 4.78
N SER A 156 -5.19 -19.09 3.76
CA SER A 156 -6.66 -19.03 3.85
C SER A 156 -7.25 -19.92 4.97
N PRO A 157 -8.41 -19.56 5.56
CA PRO A 157 -9.00 -20.25 6.70
C PRO A 157 -9.22 -21.76 6.48
N ARG A 158 -8.60 -22.58 7.33
CA ARG A 158 -8.76 -24.05 7.30
C ARG A 158 -10.10 -24.54 7.87
N LYS A 159 -10.70 -23.80 8.83
CA LYS A 159 -11.98 -24.16 9.47
C LYS A 159 -13.20 -23.86 8.58
N THR A 160 -13.10 -22.84 7.74
CA THR A 160 -14.18 -22.35 6.88
C THR A 160 -13.63 -22.24 5.46
N GLN A 161 -13.56 -23.37 4.76
CA GLN A 161 -12.96 -23.43 3.42
C GLN A 161 -13.69 -22.49 2.46
N TRP A 162 -12.94 -21.65 1.77
CA TRP A 162 -13.48 -20.74 0.76
C TRP A 162 -13.70 -21.47 -0.57
N THR A 163 -14.84 -21.20 -1.22
CA THR A 163 -15.09 -21.58 -2.62
C THR A 163 -14.03 -20.98 -3.54
N THR A 164 -13.68 -21.67 -4.64
CA THR A 164 -12.72 -21.18 -5.63
C THR A 164 -13.00 -19.77 -6.12
N ALA A 165 -14.26 -19.43 -6.44
CA ALA A 165 -14.64 -18.08 -6.87
C ALA A 165 -14.35 -17.00 -5.81
N ARG A 166 -14.58 -17.29 -4.52
CA ARG A 166 -14.14 -16.41 -3.41
C ARG A 166 -12.62 -16.30 -3.39
N MET A 167 -11.90 -17.42 -3.43
CA MET A 167 -10.43 -17.43 -3.41
C MET A 167 -9.82 -16.59 -4.55
N VAL A 168 -10.32 -16.75 -5.78
CA VAL A 168 -9.89 -15.94 -6.93
C VAL A 168 -10.24 -14.47 -6.75
N GLY A 169 -11.44 -14.14 -6.25
CA GLY A 169 -11.81 -12.76 -5.95
C GLY A 169 -10.89 -12.09 -4.92
N GLU A 170 -10.49 -12.82 -3.87
CA GLU A 170 -9.55 -12.35 -2.85
C GLU A 170 -8.13 -12.20 -3.44
N ILE A 171 -7.67 -13.12 -4.29
CA ILE A 171 -6.38 -13.01 -5.02
C ILE A 171 -6.38 -11.77 -5.94
N ILE A 172 -7.46 -11.55 -6.70
CA ILE A 172 -7.62 -10.38 -7.58
C ILE A 172 -7.66 -9.07 -6.76
N ALA A 173 -8.24 -9.08 -5.55
CA ALA A 173 -8.23 -7.92 -4.67
C ALA A 173 -6.83 -7.57 -4.13
N VAL A 174 -6.00 -8.56 -3.82
CA VAL A 174 -4.60 -8.33 -3.42
C VAL A 174 -3.76 -7.87 -4.61
N TRP A 175 -3.95 -8.48 -5.79
CA TRP A 175 -3.31 -8.05 -7.05
C TRP A 175 -3.57 -6.57 -7.36
N PHE A 176 -4.84 -6.15 -7.31
CA PHE A 176 -5.26 -4.77 -7.50
C PHE A 176 -4.54 -3.81 -6.55
N GLY A 177 -4.33 -4.24 -5.31
CA GLY A 177 -3.60 -3.47 -4.30
C GLY A 177 -2.09 -3.39 -4.51
N SER A 178 -1.45 -4.41 -5.10
CA SER A 178 0.01 -4.45 -5.22
C SER A 178 0.56 -3.70 -6.44
N VAL A 179 -0.16 -3.70 -7.56
CA VAL A 179 0.39 -3.24 -8.84
C VAL A 179 0.44 -1.71 -8.98
N HIS A 180 -0.60 -0.98 -8.57
CA HIS A 180 -0.79 0.43 -8.94
C HIS A 180 0.25 1.37 -8.31
N GLN A 181 0.41 1.34 -6.98
CA GLN A 181 1.30 2.26 -6.28
C GLN A 181 2.78 1.99 -6.62
N LEU A 182 3.14 0.72 -6.84
CA LEU A 182 4.49 0.34 -7.28
C LEU A 182 4.79 0.88 -8.69
N ALA A 183 3.84 0.74 -9.62
CA ALA A 183 3.96 1.26 -10.98
C ALA A 183 4.13 2.79 -10.98
N MET A 184 3.26 3.53 -10.28
CA MET A 184 3.37 4.99 -10.18
C MET A 184 4.71 5.42 -9.55
N THR A 185 5.13 4.79 -8.45
CA THR A 185 6.38 5.16 -7.77
C THR A 185 7.60 4.91 -8.66
N ALA A 186 7.63 3.81 -9.42
CA ALA A 186 8.70 3.52 -10.36
C ALA A 186 8.72 4.50 -11.54
N THR A 187 7.56 4.82 -12.13
CA THR A 187 7.45 5.81 -13.21
C THR A 187 7.93 7.19 -12.75
N TYR A 188 7.47 7.67 -11.59
CA TYR A 188 7.90 8.97 -11.06
C TYR A 188 9.36 8.99 -10.64
N ALA A 189 9.92 7.90 -10.11
CA ALA A 189 11.34 7.84 -9.81
C ALA A 189 12.20 7.93 -11.08
N ILE A 190 11.73 7.39 -12.21
CA ILE A 190 12.40 7.55 -13.51
C ILE A 190 12.25 8.99 -14.03
N GLU A 191 11.07 9.60 -13.91
CA GLU A 191 10.83 11.00 -14.27
C GLU A 191 11.72 11.95 -13.46
N ASP A 192 11.76 11.80 -12.13
CA ASP A 192 12.62 12.57 -11.24
C ASP A 192 14.12 12.39 -11.59
N LEU A 193 14.57 11.18 -11.96
CA LEU A 193 15.96 10.94 -12.41
C LEU A 193 16.29 11.59 -13.77
N CYS A 194 15.29 11.81 -14.63
CA CYS A 194 15.44 12.55 -15.89
C CYS A 194 15.37 14.08 -15.69
N LEU A 195 14.71 14.55 -14.64
CA LEU A 195 14.64 15.97 -14.26
C LEU A 195 15.83 16.41 -13.41
N HIS A 196 16.43 15.49 -12.64
CA HIS A 196 17.50 15.73 -11.67
C HIS A 196 18.70 14.80 -11.89
N GLU A 197 19.43 15.01 -12.99
CA GLU A 197 20.61 14.22 -13.36
C GLU A 197 21.71 14.22 -12.28
N GLU A 198 21.75 15.23 -11.41
CA GLU A 198 22.69 15.35 -10.29
C GLU A 198 22.66 14.16 -9.31
N TYR A 199 21.53 13.47 -9.18
CA TYR A 199 21.41 12.30 -8.31
C TYR A 199 21.84 10.99 -8.98
N VAL A 200 21.89 10.94 -10.32
CA VAL A 200 22.15 9.70 -11.09
C VAL A 200 23.52 9.11 -10.79
N HIS A 201 24.56 9.95 -10.69
CA HIS A 201 25.92 9.47 -10.44
C HIS A 201 26.12 8.95 -9.00
N PRO A 202 25.76 9.68 -7.92
CA PRO A 202 25.89 9.16 -6.55
C PRO A 202 25.03 7.92 -6.28
N LEU A 203 23.83 7.82 -6.87
CA LEU A 203 22.99 6.62 -6.75
C LEU A 203 23.63 5.40 -7.41
N ARG A 204 24.25 5.56 -8.59
CA ARG A 204 25.02 4.48 -9.24
C ARG A 204 26.24 4.06 -8.42
N GLU A 205 26.94 4.99 -7.78
CA GLU A 205 28.06 4.65 -6.88
C GLU A 205 27.60 3.87 -5.65
N GLU A 206 26.49 4.28 -5.02
CA GLU A 206 25.92 3.56 -3.88
C GLU A 206 25.50 2.14 -4.27
N ILE A 207 24.77 1.98 -5.37
CA ILE A 207 24.32 0.67 -5.89
C ILE A 207 25.52 -0.21 -6.23
N ASN A 208 26.52 0.28 -6.98
CA ASN A 208 27.69 -0.51 -7.36
C ASN A 208 28.52 -0.97 -6.15
N ARG A 209 28.56 -0.18 -5.07
CA ARG A 209 29.27 -0.51 -3.82
C ARG A 209 28.58 -1.61 -3.00
N ILE A 210 27.25 -1.66 -3.02
CA ILE A 210 26.44 -2.53 -2.13
C ILE A 210 25.90 -3.76 -2.88
N ALA A 211 25.56 -3.58 -4.15
CA ALA A 211 24.99 -4.59 -5.04
C ALA A 211 25.82 -4.68 -6.33
N PRO A 212 27.11 -5.07 -6.29
CA PRO A 212 27.95 -5.19 -7.48
C PRO A 212 27.43 -6.22 -8.51
N GLU A 213 26.61 -7.18 -8.06
CA GLU A 213 25.91 -8.14 -8.92
C GLU A 213 24.55 -7.64 -9.44
N GLY A 214 24.17 -6.40 -9.11
CA GLY A 214 23.04 -5.65 -9.66
C GLY A 214 21.74 -5.69 -8.86
N LEU A 215 21.62 -6.53 -7.82
CA LEU A 215 20.44 -6.57 -6.94
C LEU A 215 20.82 -6.89 -5.49
N CYS A 216 20.25 -6.15 -4.56
CA CYS A 216 20.32 -6.40 -3.12
C CYS A 216 18.91 -6.23 -2.52
N PRO A 217 18.42 -7.15 -1.67
CA PRO A 217 17.09 -7.05 -1.07
C PRO A 217 17.02 -6.02 0.08
N GLU A 218 18.17 -5.52 0.54
CA GLU A 218 18.27 -4.62 1.70
C GLU A 218 18.35 -3.15 1.24
N LEU A 219 17.19 -2.56 0.93
CA LEU A 219 17.07 -1.10 0.74
C LEU A 219 17.63 -0.31 1.94
N ALA A 220 17.54 -0.88 3.14
CA ALA A 220 18.16 -0.38 4.37
C ALA A 220 19.67 -0.12 4.28
N ALA A 221 20.39 -0.79 3.36
CA ALA A 221 21.82 -0.57 3.13
C ALA A 221 22.09 0.62 2.16
N MET A 222 21.09 1.05 1.39
CA MET A 222 21.17 2.07 0.32
C MET A 222 20.41 3.36 0.72
N PRO A 223 20.93 4.16 1.67
CA PRO A 223 20.24 5.33 2.21
C PRO A 223 20.05 6.50 1.22
N LEU A 224 20.88 6.63 0.18
CA LEU A 224 20.65 7.62 -0.87
C LEU A 224 19.48 7.21 -1.76
N LEU A 225 19.38 5.91 -2.11
CA LEU A 225 18.27 5.37 -2.89
C LEU A 225 16.94 5.41 -2.12
N ASP A 226 16.95 5.00 -0.85
CA ASP A 226 15.78 5.10 0.04
C ASP A 226 15.28 6.55 0.14
N SER A 227 16.20 7.49 0.38
CA SER A 227 15.90 8.93 0.43
C SER A 227 15.33 9.47 -0.88
N PHE A 228 15.90 9.07 -2.02
CA PHE A 228 15.46 9.55 -3.33
C PHE A 228 14.02 9.11 -3.62
N LEU A 229 13.73 7.81 -3.45
CA LEU A 229 12.38 7.26 -3.61
C LEU A 229 11.39 7.86 -2.61
N ARG A 230 11.85 8.20 -1.39
CA ARG A 230 11.04 8.87 -0.37
C ARG A 230 10.71 10.32 -0.75
N GLU A 231 11.65 11.06 -1.34
CA GLU A 231 11.37 12.39 -1.88
C GLU A 231 10.44 12.34 -3.11
N THR A 232 10.63 11.39 -4.03
CA THR A 232 9.70 11.11 -5.14
C THR A 232 8.28 10.96 -4.63
N VAL A 233 8.05 10.09 -3.63
CA VAL A 233 6.72 9.85 -3.05
C VAL A 233 6.18 11.06 -2.27
N ARG A 234 7.04 11.90 -1.69
CA ARG A 234 6.64 13.17 -1.06
C ARG A 234 6.16 14.18 -2.11
N CYS A 235 6.93 14.36 -3.19
CA CYS A 235 6.69 15.36 -4.22
C CYS A 235 5.51 14.98 -5.14
N THR A 236 5.52 13.76 -5.70
CA THR A 236 4.54 13.29 -6.70
C THR A 236 3.26 12.69 -6.09
N ASN A 237 3.09 12.83 -4.77
CA ASN A 237 2.12 12.12 -3.93
C ASN A 237 0.72 11.94 -4.55
N SER A 238 0.40 10.69 -4.93
CA SER A 238 -0.81 10.33 -5.69
C SER A 238 -2.10 10.37 -4.86
N ASP A 239 -2.03 10.01 -3.57
CA ASP A 239 -3.18 10.05 -2.65
C ASP A 239 -3.30 11.43 -1.98
N ALA A 240 -4.25 12.24 -2.45
CA ALA A 240 -4.57 13.52 -1.80
C ALA A 240 -4.94 13.38 -0.32
N ILE A 241 -5.56 12.25 0.07
CA ILE A 241 -5.97 11.90 1.43
C ILE A 241 -5.74 10.42 1.73
N THR A 242 -5.29 10.08 2.95
CA THR A 242 -5.11 8.69 3.40
C THR A 242 -5.80 8.43 4.75
N VAL A 243 -5.69 7.19 5.27
CA VAL A 243 -6.34 6.71 6.51
C VAL A 243 -7.83 7.09 6.60
N ARG A 244 -8.54 6.94 5.47
CA ARG A 244 -9.98 7.21 5.36
C ARG A 244 -10.77 6.35 6.36
N ARG A 245 -11.68 6.96 7.12
CA ARG A 245 -12.60 6.34 8.09
C ARG A 245 -13.97 6.99 8.01
N LYS A 246 -15.05 6.21 8.23
CA LYS A 246 -16.41 6.71 8.36
C LYS A 246 -16.93 6.47 9.77
N ALA A 247 -17.51 7.48 10.40
CA ALA A 247 -18.12 7.36 11.73
C ALA A 247 -19.45 6.59 11.64
N LEU A 248 -19.48 5.37 12.21
CA LEU A 248 -20.68 4.52 12.27
C LEU A 248 -21.54 4.81 13.51
N THR A 249 -20.93 5.42 14.52
CA THR A 249 -21.51 6.04 15.72
C THR A 249 -20.88 7.42 15.89
N PRO A 250 -21.50 8.37 16.60
CA PRO A 250 -20.83 9.62 16.97
C PRO A 250 -19.57 9.34 17.79
N PHE A 251 -18.56 10.19 17.64
CA PHE A 251 -17.29 10.13 18.35
C PHE A 251 -16.87 11.55 18.77
N THR A 252 -16.04 11.67 19.80
CA THR A 252 -15.45 12.95 20.22
C THR A 252 -13.98 12.71 20.55
N PHE A 253 -13.11 13.47 19.90
CA PHE A 253 -11.66 13.43 20.09
C PHE A 253 -11.27 14.08 21.43
N SER A 254 -10.03 13.86 21.88
CA SER A 254 -9.49 14.39 23.14
C SER A 254 -9.34 15.91 23.19
N ASP A 255 -9.39 16.58 22.03
CA ASP A 255 -9.43 18.04 21.87
C ASP A 255 -10.86 18.61 21.89
N GLY A 256 -11.88 17.76 22.02
CA GLY A 256 -13.30 18.13 21.98
C GLY A 256 -13.91 18.16 20.58
N VAL A 257 -13.15 17.89 19.50
CA VAL A 257 -13.71 17.83 18.14
C VAL A 257 -14.67 16.65 18.03
N ARG A 258 -15.93 16.93 17.70
CA ARG A 258 -16.98 15.93 17.53
C ARG A 258 -17.16 15.57 16.06
N VAL A 259 -17.35 14.27 15.83
CA VAL A 259 -17.67 13.66 14.53
C VAL A 259 -19.00 12.92 14.69
N ASP A 260 -19.98 13.21 13.85
CA ASP A 260 -21.30 12.60 13.94
C ASP A 260 -21.46 11.38 13.01
N ARG A 261 -22.50 10.58 13.28
CA ARG A 261 -22.75 9.33 12.54
C ARG A 261 -23.04 9.63 11.06
N GLY A 262 -22.11 9.25 10.19
CA GLY A 262 -22.18 9.50 8.75
C GLY A 262 -20.95 10.21 8.21
N ASP A 263 -20.25 10.97 9.04
CA ASP A 263 -19.09 11.79 8.67
C ASP A 263 -17.87 10.94 8.31
N TRP A 264 -16.93 11.56 7.59
CA TRP A 264 -15.64 10.96 7.23
C TRP A 264 -14.47 11.72 7.86
N VAL A 265 -13.51 10.96 8.38
CA VAL A 265 -12.22 11.45 8.85
C VAL A 265 -11.13 10.89 7.94
N CYS A 266 -10.12 11.69 7.62
CA CYS A 266 -8.97 11.29 6.81
C CYS A 266 -7.76 12.18 7.13
N ILE A 267 -6.57 11.74 6.72
CA ILE A 267 -5.33 12.49 6.83
C ILE A 267 -5.10 13.26 5.52
N PRO A 268 -4.86 14.59 5.54
CA PRO A 268 -4.65 15.41 4.35
C PRO A 268 -3.23 15.25 3.80
N GLN A 269 -2.87 14.04 3.39
CA GLN A 269 -1.51 13.61 3.08
C GLN A 269 -0.77 14.55 2.11
N ARG A 270 -1.35 14.86 0.95
CA ARG A 270 -0.70 15.73 -0.04
C ARG A 270 -0.51 17.17 0.44
N ALA A 271 -1.27 17.62 1.44
CA ALA A 271 -1.02 18.89 2.11
C ALA A 271 0.16 18.77 3.09
N MET A 272 0.14 17.76 3.98
CA MET A 272 1.23 17.51 4.95
C MET A 272 2.60 17.32 4.27
N MET A 273 2.64 16.64 3.12
CA MET A 273 3.87 16.38 2.35
C MET A 273 4.41 17.64 1.64
N ARG A 274 3.63 18.71 1.57
CA ARG A 274 3.96 19.97 0.89
C ARG A 274 3.89 21.19 1.83
N ASP A 275 3.80 20.95 3.14
CA ASP A 275 3.66 21.97 4.17
C ASP A 275 5.04 22.55 4.55
N PRO A 276 5.29 23.87 4.38
CA PRO A 276 6.54 24.50 4.78
C PRO A 276 6.76 24.55 6.30
N ALA A 277 5.74 24.28 7.12
CA ALA A 277 5.90 24.08 8.56
C ALA A 277 6.38 22.66 8.93
N ARG A 278 6.48 21.75 7.94
CA ARG A 278 6.94 20.36 8.12
C ARG A 278 8.22 20.04 7.35
N TYR A 279 8.41 20.60 6.16
CA TYR A 279 9.57 20.36 5.32
C TYR A 279 10.23 21.68 4.88
N SER A 280 11.55 21.79 5.04
CA SER A 280 12.30 22.94 4.50
C SER A 280 12.15 22.98 2.98
N HIS A 281 11.89 24.16 2.42
CA HIS A 281 11.68 24.33 0.97
C HIS A 281 10.65 23.35 0.36
N ALA A 282 9.55 23.03 1.05
CA ALA A 282 8.62 21.93 0.75
C ALA A 282 8.08 21.77 -0.70
N GLN A 283 8.18 22.78 -1.57
CA GLN A 283 7.80 22.67 -3.00
C GLN A 283 8.97 22.28 -3.93
N GLN A 284 10.20 22.23 -3.42
CA GLN A 284 11.39 21.80 -4.15
C GLN A 284 11.63 20.30 -3.91
N PHE A 285 12.15 19.62 -4.93
CA PHE A 285 12.66 18.25 -4.82
C PHE A 285 14.09 18.30 -4.28
N ASP A 286 14.36 17.51 -3.24
CA ASP A 286 15.70 17.25 -2.71
C ASP A 286 15.84 15.75 -2.40
N GLY A 287 16.34 15.00 -3.39
CA GLY A 287 16.45 13.54 -3.31
C GLY A 287 17.26 13.04 -2.11
N PHE A 288 18.14 13.85 -1.52
CA PHE A 288 18.97 13.46 -0.37
C PHE A 288 18.53 14.09 0.96
N ARG A 289 17.37 14.77 1.00
CA ARG A 289 16.73 15.30 2.22
C ARG A 289 16.73 14.29 3.37
N PHE A 290 16.14 13.12 3.15
CA PHE A 290 15.99 12.09 4.18
C PHE A 290 17.31 11.40 4.50
N ALA A 291 18.22 11.25 3.53
CA ALA A 291 19.57 10.73 3.76
C ALA A 291 20.44 11.65 4.64
N ARG A 292 20.21 12.96 4.61
CA ARG A 292 20.82 13.91 5.56
C ARG A 292 20.13 13.87 6.91
N ALA A 293 18.80 13.94 6.94
CA ALA A 293 18.02 13.94 8.17
C ALA A 293 18.26 12.68 9.02
N ASN A 294 18.20 11.49 8.40
CA ASN A 294 18.44 10.21 9.09
C ASN A 294 19.83 10.12 9.73
N LYS A 295 20.85 10.81 9.18
CA LYS A 295 22.20 10.85 9.78
C LYS A 295 22.26 11.71 11.04
N LEU A 296 21.56 12.85 11.07
CA LEU A 296 21.45 13.71 12.26
C LEU A 296 20.59 13.03 13.33
N LEU A 297 19.43 12.49 12.94
CA LEU A 297 18.51 11.80 13.86
C LEU A 297 19.15 10.53 14.47
N ALA A 298 20.06 9.86 13.77
CA ALA A 298 20.83 8.74 14.31
C ALA A 298 21.88 9.15 15.37
N LEU A 299 22.25 10.43 15.44
CA LEU A 299 23.07 11.03 16.50
C LEU A 299 22.21 11.61 17.65
N ASN A 300 20.88 11.51 17.55
CA ASN A 300 19.88 12.23 18.36
C ASN A 300 19.88 13.75 18.15
N GLU A 301 20.40 14.23 17.02
CA GLU A 301 20.33 15.63 16.61
C GLU A 301 19.07 15.88 15.78
N GLY A 302 18.28 16.90 16.15
CA GLY A 302 17.08 17.27 15.41
C GLY A 302 17.40 17.86 14.03
N CYS A 303 16.60 17.53 13.01
CA CYS A 303 16.74 18.07 11.67
C CYS A 303 15.58 19.03 11.34
N ALA A 304 15.90 20.21 10.79
CA ALA A 304 14.89 21.18 10.36
C ALA A 304 14.34 20.94 8.93
N ASP A 305 14.92 19.98 8.18
CA ASP A 305 14.50 19.68 6.81
C ASP A 305 13.24 18.81 6.72
N VAL A 306 12.88 18.13 7.83
CA VAL A 306 11.86 17.08 7.91
C VAL A 306 11.16 17.07 9.28
N PRO A 307 9.93 16.52 9.41
CA PRO A 307 9.17 16.48 10.66
C PRO A 307 9.46 15.27 11.57
N GLU A 308 10.28 14.30 11.15
CA GLU A 308 10.59 13.10 11.91
C GLU A 308 11.55 13.34 13.09
N VAL A 309 11.33 12.62 14.19
CA VAL A 309 12.15 12.67 15.43
C VAL A 309 13.11 11.49 15.60
N ALA A 310 13.10 10.54 14.66
CA ALA A 310 13.98 9.37 14.61
C ALA A 310 14.22 8.98 13.15
N PRO A 311 15.30 8.26 12.80
CA PRO A 311 15.54 7.81 11.43
C PRO A 311 14.41 6.90 10.94
N LEU A 312 13.87 7.18 9.75
CA LEU A 312 12.86 6.34 9.08
C LEU A 312 13.32 5.97 7.66
N GLN A 313 13.01 4.75 7.23
CA GLN A 313 13.14 4.29 5.84
C GLN A 313 11.86 4.58 5.06
N LEU A 314 11.92 4.56 3.72
CA LEU A 314 10.77 4.71 2.83
C LEU A 314 9.58 3.84 3.26
N THR A 315 9.87 2.60 3.68
CA THR A 315 8.85 1.58 3.98
C THR A 315 8.22 1.70 5.37
N ASP A 316 8.77 2.52 6.27
CA ASP A 316 8.34 2.54 7.67
C ASP A 316 7.00 3.26 7.85
N VAL A 317 6.35 2.98 8.99
CA VAL A 317 5.01 3.49 9.32
C VAL A 317 5.11 4.46 10.48
N ASP A 318 4.98 5.75 10.21
CA ASP A 318 4.93 6.80 11.24
C ASP A 318 3.78 7.79 11.00
N VAL A 319 3.34 8.46 12.06
CA VAL A 319 2.31 9.52 11.99
C VAL A 319 2.73 10.72 11.13
N ASN A 320 4.03 10.97 10.98
CA ASN A 320 4.56 11.99 10.07
C ASN A 320 4.74 11.49 8.63
N TRP A 321 4.86 10.17 8.45
CA TRP A 321 5.00 9.47 7.17
C TRP A 321 3.80 8.54 6.87
N PRO A 322 2.55 9.06 6.81
CA PRO A 322 1.33 8.25 6.69
C PRO A 322 1.09 7.61 5.30
N ILE A 323 2.10 7.58 4.43
CA ILE A 323 2.06 7.03 3.05
C ILE A 323 1.45 5.63 3.04
N TRP A 324 1.94 4.76 3.92
CA TRP A 324 1.49 3.37 4.02
C TRP A 324 0.23 3.22 4.89
N GLY A 325 -0.44 4.31 5.24
CA GLY A 325 -1.50 4.32 6.25
C GLY A 325 -0.97 4.11 7.68
N LEU A 326 -1.88 4.01 8.66
CA LEU A 326 -1.53 3.94 10.09
C LEU A 326 -2.19 2.76 10.82
N GLY A 327 -1.58 2.39 11.96
CA GLY A 327 -2.05 1.37 12.89
C GLY A 327 -2.28 0.01 12.24
N ASN A 328 -3.29 -0.71 12.72
CA ASN A 328 -3.66 -2.05 12.21
C ASN A 328 -4.11 -2.08 10.73
N THR A 329 -4.16 -0.92 10.05
CA THR A 329 -4.46 -0.81 8.61
C THR A 329 -3.26 -0.33 7.78
N ALA A 330 -2.08 -0.16 8.38
CA ALA A 330 -0.89 0.21 7.64
C ALA A 330 -0.42 -0.96 6.75
N TRP A 331 -0.01 -0.68 5.51
CA TRP A 331 0.41 -1.67 4.53
C TRP A 331 1.70 -2.40 4.96
N TRP A 332 2.70 -1.64 5.39
CA TRP A 332 4.03 -2.16 5.74
C TRP A 332 4.40 -1.94 7.21
N SER A 333 3.53 -2.34 8.15
CA SER A 333 3.94 -2.39 9.55
C SER A 333 4.94 -3.54 9.79
N ARG A 334 6.23 -3.27 9.57
CA ARG A 334 7.30 -3.87 10.39
C ARG A 334 7.06 -3.47 11.85
N GLN A 335 7.63 -4.26 12.77
CA GLN A 335 7.43 -4.18 14.22
C GLN A 335 5.97 -4.34 14.72
N VAL A 336 5.73 -5.55 15.21
CA VAL A 336 5.10 -5.80 16.51
C VAL A 336 5.54 -4.75 17.54
N LEU A 337 4.61 -4.33 18.40
CA LEU A 337 4.90 -3.56 19.62
C LEU A 337 6.03 -4.24 20.44
N ARG A 338 7.21 -3.62 20.43
CA ARG A 338 8.22 -3.81 21.46
C ARG A 338 8.48 -2.46 22.11
N ASP A 339 8.76 -2.53 23.42
CA ASP A 339 9.37 -1.48 24.23
C ASP A 339 8.60 -0.16 24.30
N HIS A 340 7.38 -0.21 24.87
CA HIS A 340 6.88 0.77 25.83
C HIS A 340 5.87 0.13 26.80
N SER A 341 6.38 -0.77 27.66
CA SER A 341 5.64 -1.20 28.85
C SER A 341 5.60 -0.06 29.86
N VAL A 342 4.48 0.66 29.95
CA VAL A 342 4.17 1.51 31.11
C VAL A 342 3.43 0.63 32.10
N GLU A 343 4.13 0.17 33.13
CA GLU A 343 3.50 -0.47 34.28
C GLU A 343 2.64 0.55 35.03
N VAL A 344 1.39 0.21 35.29
CA VAL A 344 0.53 0.90 36.25
C VAL A 344 0.34 -0.06 37.42
N ASP A 345 0.92 0.29 38.56
CA ASP A 345 0.89 -0.50 39.79
C ASP A 345 -0.41 -0.22 40.57
N ASP A 346 -1.41 -1.09 40.40
CA ASP A 346 -2.66 -1.09 41.16
C ASP A 346 -2.65 -2.20 42.23
N GLY A 347 -1.97 -1.93 43.35
CA GLY A 347 -1.89 -2.85 44.47
C GLY A 347 -3.14 -2.85 45.37
N VAL A 348 -3.83 -3.99 45.48
CA VAL A 348 -4.56 -4.43 46.70
C VAL A 348 -4.79 -5.96 46.66
N HIS A 349 -4.66 -6.63 47.82
CA HIS A 349 -4.84 -8.08 47.93
C HIS A 349 -6.31 -8.53 48.01
N SER A 350 -6.65 -9.64 47.33
CA SER A 350 -7.32 -10.78 48.01
C SER A 350 -7.22 -12.09 47.23
N SER A 351 -7.02 -13.18 47.98
CA SER A 351 -6.72 -14.56 47.56
C SER A 351 -7.71 -15.25 46.62
N GLY A 352 -7.20 -16.07 45.68
CA GLY A 352 -8.00 -17.05 44.92
C GLY A 352 -7.10 -18.03 44.15
N MET A 353 -7.45 -19.32 44.12
CA MET A 353 -6.69 -20.35 43.39
C MET A 353 -7.09 -20.40 41.91
N GLY A 354 -6.12 -20.58 41.00
CA GLY A 354 -6.34 -20.45 39.56
C GLY A 354 -6.65 -21.75 38.81
N VAL A 355 -7.05 -21.60 37.53
CA VAL A 355 -7.03 -22.61 36.47
C VAL A 355 -6.74 -21.89 35.14
N GLN A 356 -5.92 -22.49 34.27
CA GLN A 356 -5.63 -21.96 32.94
C GLN A 356 -6.72 -22.35 31.92
N THR A 357 -7.45 -21.37 31.39
CA THR A 357 -8.08 -21.47 30.05
C THR A 357 -8.07 -20.09 29.38
N GLY A 358 -7.66 -20.01 28.10
CA GLY A 358 -7.56 -18.76 27.34
C GLY A 358 -8.21 -18.89 25.97
N GLY A 359 -9.49 -18.49 25.87
CA GLY A 359 -10.27 -18.45 24.62
C GLY A 359 -10.61 -17.01 24.21
N PRO A 360 -10.77 -16.69 22.90
CA PRO A 360 -10.71 -15.30 22.42
C PRO A 360 -12.07 -14.61 22.17
N SER A 361 -12.08 -13.27 22.30
CA SER A 361 -13.07 -12.32 21.74
C SER A 361 -12.41 -10.93 21.63
N GLY A 362 -12.72 -10.01 20.70
CA GLY A 362 -13.59 -10.02 19.50
C GLY A 362 -13.72 -8.60 18.85
N SER A 363 -14.49 -8.46 17.73
CA SER A 363 -14.98 -7.21 17.04
C SER A 363 -13.97 -6.18 16.48
N SER A 364 -14.22 -5.32 15.45
CA SER A 364 -15.41 -4.90 14.66
C SER A 364 -15.36 -4.63 13.08
N VAL A 365 -14.23 -4.53 12.28
CA VAL A 365 -14.02 -4.83 10.79
C VAL A 365 -13.15 -3.88 9.87
N ALA A 366 -12.03 -4.32 9.23
CA ALA A 366 -11.19 -3.46 8.32
C ALA A 366 -11.45 -3.54 6.77
N TYR A 367 -11.97 -2.48 6.12
CA TYR A 367 -12.40 -2.48 4.69
C TYR A 367 -11.40 -1.89 3.66
N VAL A 368 -11.49 -2.39 2.41
CA VAL A 368 -10.92 -1.76 1.20
C VAL A 368 -11.77 -0.54 0.80
N ALA A 369 -11.12 0.59 0.48
CA ALA A 369 -11.79 1.79 -0.04
C ALA A 369 -10.85 2.62 -0.94
N VAL A 370 -10.87 2.33 -2.24
CA VAL A 370 -10.37 3.26 -3.28
C VAL A 370 -11.45 4.31 -3.53
N GLN A 371 -11.13 5.57 -3.26
CA GLN A 371 -12.04 6.69 -3.50
C GLN A 371 -11.23 7.99 -3.66
N CYS A 372 -10.67 8.20 -4.86
CA CYS A 372 -10.03 9.45 -5.22
C CYS A 372 -11.08 10.56 -5.44
N CYS A 373 -10.62 11.81 -5.55
CA CYS A 373 -11.46 12.98 -5.77
C CYS A 373 -10.63 14.09 -6.44
N PRO A 374 -11.04 14.65 -7.59
CA PRO A 374 -10.25 15.62 -8.33
C PRO A 374 -10.31 17.03 -7.71
N PRO A 375 -9.24 17.84 -7.82
CA PRO A 375 -9.29 19.25 -7.48
C PRO A 375 -10.03 20.03 -8.57
N HIS A 376 -11.18 20.63 -8.25
CA HIS A 376 -11.75 21.69 -9.09
C HIS A 376 -10.97 22.98 -8.87
N TRP A 377 -10.44 23.55 -9.96
CA TRP A 377 -9.65 24.76 -9.97
C TRP A 377 -10.49 25.90 -10.59
N ASP A 378 -11.28 26.58 -9.76
CA ASP A 378 -12.03 27.76 -10.18
C ASP A 378 -11.19 29.03 -9.97
N GLY A 379 -10.87 29.72 -11.07
CA GLY A 379 -10.15 31.00 -11.04
C GLY A 379 -11.06 32.16 -10.65
N GLY A 380 -11.12 32.49 -9.35
CA GLY A 380 -11.90 33.61 -8.82
C GLY A 380 -11.15 34.38 -7.74
N GLY A 381 -10.40 35.42 -8.13
CA GLY A 381 -9.64 36.25 -7.18
C GLY A 381 -10.51 37.30 -6.48
N VAL A 382 -10.58 37.24 -5.15
CA VAL A 382 -11.13 38.31 -4.28
C VAL A 382 -10.21 38.52 -3.07
N SER A 383 -10.18 39.74 -2.55
CA SER A 383 -9.31 40.24 -1.48
C SER A 383 -9.41 39.53 -0.13
N THR A 384 -8.30 39.50 0.60
CA THR A 384 -8.20 39.14 2.01
C THR A 384 -8.98 40.08 2.94
N PRO A 385 -9.80 39.55 3.87
CA PRO A 385 -10.07 40.18 5.15
C PRO A 385 -8.98 39.78 6.16
N ALA A 386 -8.59 40.71 7.04
CA ALA A 386 -7.53 40.47 8.03
C ALA A 386 -8.12 40.14 9.41
N ASP A 387 -8.44 38.86 9.66
CA ASP A 387 -8.46 38.31 11.02
C ASP A 387 -8.14 36.81 11.04
N GLY A 388 -7.49 36.33 12.11
CA GLY A 388 -6.72 35.08 12.14
C GLY A 388 -7.44 33.89 12.77
N SER A 389 -8.61 33.47 12.25
CA SER A 389 -9.34 32.31 12.78
C SER A 389 -9.77 31.29 11.70
N PRO A 390 -9.44 29.99 11.84
CA PRO A 390 -9.79 28.97 10.84
C PRO A 390 -11.28 28.63 10.89
N THR A 391 -12.01 28.91 9.80
CA THR A 391 -13.45 28.66 9.70
C THR A 391 -13.74 27.35 8.98
N LEU A 392 -14.52 26.46 9.60
CA LEU A 392 -14.93 25.17 9.02
C LEU A 392 -15.93 25.36 7.87
N VAL A 393 -15.51 25.05 6.65
CA VAL A 393 -16.38 25.07 5.46
C VAL A 393 -17.30 23.84 5.47
N ARG A 394 -18.50 24.00 6.04
CA ARG A 394 -19.61 23.06 5.79
C ARG A 394 -20.06 23.18 4.33
N ARG A 395 -20.04 22.06 3.59
CA ARG A 395 -20.95 21.85 2.45
C ARG A 395 -22.22 21.15 2.95
N ALA A 396 -23.35 21.54 2.35
CA ALA A 396 -24.63 20.85 2.46
C ALA A 396 -24.78 19.81 1.32
#